data_AF-G5B1D3-F1
#
_entry.id   AF-G5B1D3-F1
#
_cell.length_a   1.000
_cell.length_b   1.000
_cell.length_c   1.000
_cell.angle_alpha   90.00
_cell.angle_beta   90.00
_cell.angle_gamma   90.00
#
_symmetry.space_group_name_H-M   'P 1'
#
loop_
_entity.id
_entity.type
_entity.pdbx_description
1 polymer ?
#
loop_
_entity_poly.entity_id
_entity_poly.type
_entity_poly.pdbx_seq_one_letter_code
_entity_poly.pdbx_strand_id
1 'polypeptide(L)'
;MEKKCCRRPGLWSSTMYTFLLGAVFIALSSSRILLVKYSANEENKYDYLPTTVNICSELVKLILCVLVSFCVIKKEDHQSRNLRCASWKELSNFMKWSIPAFLYFLDNLIVFYVLSYLQPAMAVIFSNFSIITTALLFRIVLKQHLNWIQWSSLLILFFSIVALTAGTKTSQHNLAGHGFHHDAFFSPSNSCLHFRSECPGKNCTAKEWTFPEDKWNNTTARVFTHIRLGLGHILIIVQCFISSMANIYNEKILKERNHLTESIFIQNSKLYFFGILFNGLTLGLQNSNRNQIKNCGFFYGHNVFSVALIFVTAFQGLSVAFILKFLDNMFHVLMAQVTTVIITAVSVLVFDFRPSLEFFLEAPSVLLAIFIYNASKPQSLECAPRQERIRDLSGNLWERSSGDGEELERLTKPKSDESDEDTF
;
A
#
# COMPACT_ATOMS: atom_id res chain seq x y z
N MET A 1 4.40 -54.22 -1.58
CA MET A 1 4.56 -54.01 -0.13
C MET A 1 5.89 -53.29 0.04
N GLU A 2 6.04 -52.05 0.50
CA GLU A 2 5.18 -51.10 1.22
C GLU A 2 5.51 -49.69 0.70
N LYS A 3 4.48 -48.89 0.40
CA LYS A 3 4.65 -47.44 0.24
C LYS A 3 4.70 -46.85 1.65
N LYS A 4 5.88 -46.56 2.19
CA LYS A 4 6.01 -45.66 3.34
C LYS A 4 5.60 -44.26 2.88
N CYS A 5 4.34 -43.95 3.09
CA CYS A 5 3.78 -42.62 2.96
C CYS A 5 4.42 -41.77 4.06
N CYS A 6 5.41 -40.95 3.71
CA CYS A 6 5.87 -39.88 4.59
C CYS A 6 4.72 -38.90 4.81
N ARG A 7 4.00 -39.04 5.92
CA ARG A 7 3.21 -37.94 6.51
C ARG A 7 4.17 -36.78 6.72
N ARG A 8 4.08 -35.73 5.88
CA ARG A 8 4.74 -34.44 6.12
C ARG A 8 3.95 -33.70 7.21
N PRO A 9 4.48 -33.49 8.42
CA PRO A 9 3.91 -32.54 9.37
C PRO A 9 4.41 -31.16 8.93
N GLY A 10 3.57 -30.36 8.27
CA GLY A 10 3.93 -28.98 7.93
C GLY A 10 3.20 -28.33 6.75
N LEU A 11 2.52 -29.10 5.89
CA LEU A 11 1.85 -28.53 4.71
C LEU A 11 0.61 -27.69 5.09
N TRP A 12 -0.13 -28.09 6.13
CA TRP A 12 -1.32 -27.38 6.60
C TRP A 12 -1.01 -26.02 7.25
N SER A 13 0.11 -25.91 7.97
CA SER A 13 0.49 -24.67 8.67
C SER A 13 0.90 -23.57 7.69
N SER A 14 1.67 -23.91 6.65
CA SER A 14 2.10 -22.94 5.63
C SER A 14 0.94 -22.43 4.77
N THR A 15 0.00 -23.29 4.38
CA THR A 15 -1.18 -22.86 3.60
C THR A 15 -2.16 -22.02 4.46
N MET A 16 -2.37 -22.38 5.73
CA MET A 16 -3.19 -21.56 6.63
C MET A 16 -2.57 -20.17 6.86
N TYR A 17 -1.25 -20.08 7.03
CA TYR A 17 -0.56 -18.80 7.20
C TYR A 17 -0.76 -17.88 5.98
N THR A 18 -0.59 -18.42 4.77
CA THR A 18 -0.81 -17.66 3.53
C THR A 18 -2.27 -17.19 3.40
N PHE A 19 -3.24 -18.04 3.76
CA PHE A 19 -4.65 -17.66 3.73
C PHE A 19 -4.96 -16.57 4.77
N LEU A 20 -4.47 -16.72 6.00
CA LEU A 20 -4.65 -15.74 7.06
C LEU A 20 -4.06 -14.39 6.69
N LEU A 21 -2.83 -14.37 6.16
CA LEU A 21 -2.16 -13.15 5.70
C LEU A 21 -2.95 -12.48 4.57
N GLY A 22 -3.47 -13.26 3.62
CA GLY A 22 -4.34 -12.76 2.55
C GLY A 22 -5.65 -12.16 3.09
N ALA A 23 -6.32 -12.85 4.01
CA ALA A 23 -7.56 -12.38 4.63
C ALA A 23 -7.36 -11.08 5.43
N VAL A 24 -6.28 -11.00 6.22
CA VAL A 24 -5.90 -9.80 6.96
C VAL A 24 -5.63 -8.65 6.00
N PHE A 25 -4.89 -8.89 4.92
CA PHE A 25 -4.64 -7.87 3.90
C PHE A 25 -5.93 -7.37 3.26
N ILE A 26 -6.83 -8.26 2.84
CA ILE A 26 -8.11 -7.89 2.20
C ILE A 26 -8.96 -7.05 3.17
N ALA A 27 -9.06 -7.47 4.43
CA ALA A 27 -9.82 -6.75 5.45
C ALA A 27 -9.24 -5.34 5.70
N LEU A 28 -7.92 -5.24 5.85
CA LEU A 28 -7.25 -3.94 6.07
C LEU A 28 -7.33 -3.04 4.83
N SER A 29 -7.18 -3.60 3.62
CA SER A 29 -7.23 -2.87 2.36
C SER A 29 -8.62 -2.31 2.08
N SER A 30 -9.66 -3.14 2.23
CA SER A 30 -11.06 -2.70 2.10
C SER A 30 -11.42 -1.66 3.15
N SER A 31 -11.05 -1.89 4.41
CA SER A 31 -11.28 -0.93 5.50
C SER A 31 -10.58 0.41 5.23
N ARG A 32 -9.35 0.41 4.71
CA ARG A 32 -8.62 1.64 4.39
C ARG A 32 -9.37 2.49 3.37
N ILE A 33 -9.81 1.89 2.26
CA ILE A 33 -10.48 2.62 1.18
C ILE A 33 -11.79 3.24 1.69
N LEU A 34 -12.56 2.47 2.46
CA LEU A 34 -13.81 2.95 3.05
C LEU A 34 -13.56 4.05 4.08
N LEU A 35 -12.57 3.90 4.96
CA LEU A 35 -12.22 4.91 5.96
C LEU A 35 -11.74 6.22 5.34
N VAL A 36 -10.98 6.17 4.23
CA VAL A 36 -10.63 7.40 3.48
C VAL A 36 -11.89 8.07 2.94
N LYS A 37 -12.87 7.31 2.45
CA LYS A 37 -14.11 7.90 1.95
C LYS A 37 -14.98 8.47 3.08
N TYR A 38 -15.10 7.77 4.20
CA TYR A 38 -15.89 8.20 5.35
C TYR A 38 -15.25 9.32 6.16
N SER A 39 -13.94 9.51 6.05
CA SER A 39 -13.26 10.62 6.71
C SER A 39 -13.42 11.95 5.96
N ALA A 40 -13.95 11.93 4.73
CA ALA A 40 -14.23 13.13 3.94
C ALA A 40 -15.50 13.86 4.42
N ASN A 41 -15.55 15.17 4.17
CA ASN A 41 -16.66 16.05 4.49
C ASN A 41 -17.75 16.02 3.39
N GLU A 42 -18.80 16.84 3.54
CA GLU A 42 -19.94 16.90 2.60
C GLU A 42 -19.53 17.28 1.17
N GLU A 43 -18.44 18.04 1.01
CA GLU A 43 -17.88 18.42 -0.29
C GLU A 43 -16.95 17.34 -0.88
N ASN A 44 -16.84 16.16 -0.25
CA ASN A 44 -15.86 15.11 -0.55
C ASN A 44 -14.40 15.59 -0.44
N LYS A 45 -14.13 16.59 0.38
CA LYS A 45 -12.80 17.09 0.75
C LYS A 45 -12.45 16.65 2.17
N TYR A 46 -11.24 16.94 2.62
CA TYR A 46 -10.79 16.59 3.96
C TYR A 46 -10.56 17.86 4.78
N ASP A 47 -11.19 17.93 5.95
CA ASP A 47 -11.01 19.05 6.89
C ASP A 47 -9.64 19.00 7.59
N TYR A 48 -9.03 17.81 7.60
CA TYR A 48 -7.66 17.58 8.05
C TYR A 48 -6.70 17.51 6.85
N LEU A 49 -5.41 17.69 7.14
CA LEU A 49 -4.33 17.53 6.16
C LEU A 49 -4.05 16.03 5.92
N PRO A 50 -4.22 15.46 4.72
CA PRO A 50 -3.93 14.03 4.47
C PRO A 50 -2.50 13.60 4.84
N THR A 51 -1.56 14.54 4.77
CA THR A 51 -0.15 14.35 5.16
C THR A 51 0.03 14.05 6.66
N THR A 52 -0.83 14.56 7.56
CA THR A 52 -0.72 14.27 9.01
C THR A 52 -1.08 12.82 9.30
N VAL A 53 -2.15 12.29 8.67
CA VAL A 53 -2.51 10.86 8.73
C VAL A 53 -1.35 10.00 8.25
N ASN A 54 -0.73 10.37 7.11
CA ASN A 54 0.40 9.62 6.57
C ASN A 54 1.60 9.63 7.53
N ILE A 55 2.00 10.78 8.09
CA ILE A 55 3.08 10.85 9.10
C ILE A 55 2.78 9.95 10.29
N CYS A 56 1.57 10.03 10.85
CA CYS A 56 1.19 9.21 11.99
C CYS A 56 1.22 7.71 11.64
N SER A 57 0.77 7.32 10.45
CA SER A 57 0.80 5.93 10.02
C SER A 57 2.23 5.41 9.83
N GLU A 58 3.13 6.21 9.26
CA GLU A 58 4.56 5.88 9.15
C GLU A 58 5.23 5.80 10.53
N LEU A 59 4.86 6.70 11.45
CA LEU A 59 5.36 6.68 12.82
C LEU A 59 4.92 5.42 13.58
N VAL A 60 3.65 5.03 13.49
CA VAL A 60 3.14 3.78 14.09
C VAL A 60 3.90 2.57 13.52
N LYS A 61 4.08 2.51 12.21
CA LYS A 61 4.84 1.45 11.56
C LYS A 61 6.30 1.41 12.02
N LEU A 62 6.95 2.57 12.12
CA LEU A 62 8.33 2.67 12.58
C LEU A 62 8.47 2.21 14.04
N ILE A 63 7.58 2.66 14.93
CA ILE A 63 7.58 2.25 16.34
C ILE A 63 7.41 0.73 16.44
N LEU A 64 6.43 0.15 15.75
CA LEU A 64 6.21 -1.30 15.76
C LEU A 64 7.43 -2.06 15.23
N CYS A 65 8.02 -1.63 14.12
CA CYS A 65 9.22 -2.26 13.58
C CYS A 65 10.42 -2.16 14.52
N VAL A 66 10.65 -1.01 15.14
CA VAL A 66 11.76 -0.83 16.09
C VAL A 66 11.54 -1.64 17.36
N LEU A 67 10.32 -1.66 17.90
CA LEU A 67 9.98 -2.46 19.09
C LEU A 67 10.18 -3.95 18.83
N VAL A 68 9.66 -4.48 17.72
CA VAL A 68 9.84 -5.89 17.39
C VAL A 68 11.32 -6.19 17.14
N SER A 69 12.03 -5.36 16.39
CA SER A 69 13.48 -5.53 16.17
C SER A 69 14.25 -5.55 17.48
N PHE A 70 13.91 -4.66 18.42
CA PHE A 70 14.54 -4.62 19.73
C PHE A 70 14.23 -5.87 20.56
N CYS A 71 12.99 -6.37 20.53
CA CYS A 71 12.61 -7.62 21.20
C CYS A 71 13.36 -8.83 20.63
N VAL A 72 13.51 -8.91 19.31
CA VAL A 72 14.28 -9.96 18.61
C VAL A 72 15.75 -9.90 19.03
N ILE A 73 16.37 -8.72 18.93
CA ILE A 73 17.77 -8.52 19.31
C ILE A 73 17.98 -8.84 20.79
N LYS A 74 17.10 -8.37 21.70
CA LYS A 74 17.22 -8.66 23.14
C LYS A 74 17.14 -10.16 23.46
N LYS A 75 16.44 -10.93 22.62
CA LYS A 75 16.30 -12.39 22.76
C LYS A 75 17.53 -13.14 22.24
N GLU A 76 18.22 -12.57 21.25
CA GLU A 76 19.48 -13.09 20.71
C GLU A 76 20.72 -12.61 21.49
N ASP A 77 20.64 -11.46 22.18
CA ASP A 77 21.81 -10.76 22.72
C ASP A 77 22.17 -11.15 24.17
N HIS A 78 22.53 -12.42 24.32
CA HIS A 78 23.64 -12.81 25.18
C HIS A 78 24.99 -12.73 24.43
N GLN A 79 25.10 -12.02 23.30
CA GLN A 79 26.34 -11.99 22.53
C GLN A 79 26.60 -10.70 21.73
N SER A 80 27.06 -9.70 22.48
CA SER A 80 28.05 -8.68 22.13
C SER A 80 27.66 -7.56 21.15
N ARG A 81 27.60 -6.38 21.74
CA ARG A 81 27.46 -5.05 21.14
C ARG A 81 28.76 -4.63 20.46
N ASN A 82 28.73 -4.40 19.15
CA ASN A 82 29.70 -3.54 18.47
C ASN A 82 28.94 -2.47 17.66
N LEU A 83 28.87 -1.26 18.22
CA LEU A 83 28.51 -0.05 17.48
C LEU A 83 29.67 0.29 16.55
N ARG A 84 29.57 -0.10 15.28
CA ARG A 84 30.56 0.21 14.25
C ARG A 84 30.28 1.59 13.67
N CYS A 85 31.32 2.39 13.44
CA CYS A 85 31.21 3.64 12.67
C CYS A 85 30.60 3.36 11.29
N ALA A 86 29.57 4.13 10.91
CA ALA A 86 28.88 3.97 9.65
C ALA A 86 29.84 4.17 8.47
N SER A 87 30.06 3.11 7.69
CA SER A 87 30.86 3.19 6.47
C SER A 87 30.07 3.94 5.38
N TRP A 88 30.73 4.67 4.48
CA TRP A 88 30.09 5.29 3.29
C TRP A 88 29.28 4.28 2.46
N LYS A 89 29.68 3.01 2.45
CA LYS A 89 28.95 1.91 1.81
C LYS A 89 27.63 1.59 2.53
N GLU A 90 27.61 1.67 3.86
CA GLU A 90 26.40 1.48 4.68
C GLU A 90 25.43 2.64 4.51
N LEU A 91 25.94 3.88 4.45
CA LEU A 91 25.14 5.06 4.15
C LEU A 91 24.52 4.98 2.74
N SER A 92 25.30 4.56 1.73
CA SER A 92 24.77 4.36 0.37
C SER A 92 23.66 3.30 0.34
N ASN A 93 23.85 2.19 1.05
CA ASN A 93 22.82 1.15 1.15
C ASN A 93 21.57 1.66 1.90
N PHE A 94 21.72 2.50 2.92
CA PHE A 94 20.61 3.16 3.59
C PHE A 94 19.85 4.08 2.64
N MET A 95 20.54 4.90 1.85
CA MET A 95 19.93 5.83 0.90
C MET A 95 19.13 5.13 -0.21
N LYS A 96 19.41 3.87 -0.55
CA LYS A 96 18.59 3.10 -1.51
C LYS A 96 17.13 2.93 -1.05
N TRP A 97 16.88 2.91 0.26
CA TRP A 97 15.53 2.82 0.83
C TRP A 97 14.70 4.10 0.65
N SER A 98 15.36 5.22 0.31
CA SER A 98 14.71 6.50 0.06
C SER A 98 13.82 6.47 -1.19
N ILE A 99 14.23 5.77 -2.25
CA ILE A 99 13.47 5.68 -3.52
C ILE A 99 12.09 5.02 -3.33
N PRO A 100 11.98 3.79 -2.77
CA PRO A 100 10.67 3.17 -2.55
C PRO A 100 9.86 3.95 -1.51
N ALA A 101 10.50 4.53 -0.48
CA ALA A 101 9.81 5.37 0.50
C ALA A 101 9.17 6.60 -0.14
N PHE A 102 9.86 7.28 -1.06
CA PHE A 102 9.32 8.42 -1.80
C PHE A 102 8.12 8.03 -2.67
N LEU A 103 8.21 6.89 -3.37
CA LEU A 103 7.11 6.39 -4.20
C LEU A 103 5.89 6.01 -3.34
N TYR A 104 6.08 5.32 -2.21
CA TYR A 104 4.98 5.04 -1.29
C TYR A 104 4.40 6.29 -0.64
N PHE A 105 5.24 7.30 -0.36
CA PHE A 105 4.76 8.61 0.08
C PHE A 105 3.81 9.24 -0.94
N LEU A 106 4.20 9.28 -2.21
CA LEU A 106 3.35 9.81 -3.28
C LEU A 106 2.07 8.99 -3.47
N ASP A 107 2.16 7.66 -3.47
CA ASP A 107 1.02 6.75 -3.59
C ASP A 107 0.00 6.98 -2.45
N ASN A 108 0.49 7.01 -1.21
CA ASN A 108 -0.31 7.27 -0.02
C ASN A 108 -0.92 8.68 0.00
N LEU A 109 -0.34 9.66 -0.71
CA LEU A 109 -0.88 11.00 -0.81
C LEU A 109 -1.94 11.09 -1.92
N ILE A 110 -1.64 10.56 -3.11
CA ILE A 110 -2.51 10.64 -4.29
C ILE A 110 -3.84 9.93 -4.05
N VAL A 111 -3.88 8.84 -3.29
CA VAL A 111 -5.13 8.11 -2.99
C VAL A 111 -6.21 8.99 -2.35
N PHE A 112 -5.84 9.93 -1.48
CA PHE A 112 -6.79 10.86 -0.87
C PHE A 112 -7.44 11.76 -1.92
N TYR A 113 -6.63 12.30 -2.84
CA TYR A 113 -7.11 13.12 -3.94
C TYR A 113 -7.92 12.31 -4.96
N VAL A 114 -7.55 11.06 -5.22
CA VAL A 114 -8.36 10.20 -6.10
C VAL A 114 -9.75 10.00 -5.51
N LEU A 115 -9.87 9.71 -4.21
CA LEU A 115 -11.16 9.47 -3.55
C LEU A 115 -11.98 10.73 -3.27
N SER A 116 -11.38 11.93 -3.40
CA SER A 116 -12.15 13.19 -3.44
C SER A 116 -12.84 13.42 -4.79
N TYR A 117 -12.28 12.89 -5.89
CA TYR A 117 -12.86 13.03 -7.23
C TYR A 117 -13.67 11.82 -7.71
N LEU A 118 -13.30 10.61 -7.27
CA LEU A 118 -13.90 9.36 -7.71
C LEU A 118 -14.59 8.65 -6.54
N GLN A 119 -15.70 7.97 -6.84
CA GLN A 119 -16.31 7.05 -5.89
C GLN A 119 -15.39 5.83 -5.66
N PRO A 120 -15.45 5.18 -4.47
CA PRO A 120 -14.59 4.04 -4.15
C PRO A 120 -14.62 2.93 -5.20
N ALA A 121 -15.80 2.55 -5.69
CA ALA A 121 -15.97 1.53 -6.74
C ALA A 121 -15.18 1.88 -8.01
N MET A 122 -15.31 3.11 -8.50
CA MET A 122 -14.59 3.56 -9.70
C MET A 122 -13.08 3.60 -9.45
N ALA A 123 -12.65 4.08 -8.28
CA ALA A 123 -11.24 4.17 -7.94
C ALA A 123 -10.56 2.78 -7.90
N VAL A 124 -11.17 1.79 -7.24
CA VAL A 124 -10.60 0.42 -7.18
C VAL A 124 -10.58 -0.26 -8.54
N ILE A 125 -11.60 -0.02 -9.35
CA ILE A 125 -11.67 -0.58 -10.69
C ILE A 125 -10.59 0.02 -11.60
N PHE A 126 -10.46 1.35 -11.66
CA PHE A 126 -9.39 1.98 -12.43
C PHE A 126 -8.00 1.64 -11.89
N SER A 127 -7.88 1.33 -10.60
CA SER A 127 -6.62 0.87 -10.02
C SER A 127 -6.11 -0.45 -10.61
N ASN A 128 -6.96 -1.24 -11.28
CA ASN A 128 -6.55 -2.45 -12.00
C ASN A 128 -5.57 -2.17 -13.16
N PHE A 129 -5.47 -0.92 -13.61
CA PHE A 129 -4.42 -0.49 -14.51
C PHE A 129 -3.00 -0.71 -13.92
N SER A 130 -2.89 -0.80 -12.59
CA SER A 130 -1.66 -1.21 -11.89
C SER A 130 -1.11 -2.58 -12.36
N ILE A 131 -1.98 -3.51 -12.78
CA ILE A 131 -1.57 -4.82 -13.29
C ILE A 131 -0.77 -4.66 -14.59
N ILE A 132 -1.27 -3.83 -15.52
CA ILE A 132 -0.62 -3.55 -16.80
C ILE A 132 0.72 -2.88 -16.56
N THR A 133 0.73 -1.83 -15.73
CA THR A 133 1.96 -1.09 -15.42
C THR A 133 2.98 -1.96 -14.70
N THR A 134 2.55 -2.83 -13.77
CA THR A 134 3.42 -3.80 -13.08
C THR A 134 4.04 -4.77 -14.07
N ALA A 135 3.27 -5.36 -14.99
CA ALA A 135 3.80 -6.30 -15.98
C ALA A 135 4.80 -5.64 -16.94
N LEU A 136 4.54 -4.40 -17.36
CA LEU A 136 5.45 -3.62 -18.19
C LEU A 136 6.74 -3.25 -17.42
N LEU A 137 6.62 -2.81 -16.17
CA LEU A 137 7.76 -2.49 -15.33
C LEU A 137 8.58 -3.73 -14.98
N PHE A 138 7.98 -4.91 -14.79
CA PHE A 138 8.72 -6.15 -14.63
C PHE A 138 9.55 -6.50 -15.86
N ARG A 139 9.00 -6.30 -17.07
CA ARG A 139 9.77 -6.44 -18.31
C ARG A 139 10.94 -5.44 -18.38
N ILE A 140 10.71 -4.18 -18.03
CA ILE A 140 11.73 -3.12 -18.14
C ILE A 140 12.81 -3.27 -17.06
N VAL A 141 12.41 -3.45 -15.80
CA VAL A 141 13.29 -3.43 -14.61
C VAL A 141 13.94 -4.79 -14.35
N LEU A 142 13.18 -5.89 -14.47
CA LEU A 142 13.70 -7.25 -14.24
C LEU A 142 14.11 -7.97 -15.53
N LYS A 143 13.99 -7.32 -16.70
CA LYS A 143 14.34 -7.88 -18.02
C LYS A 143 13.67 -9.22 -18.32
N GLN A 144 12.48 -9.47 -17.76
CA GLN A 144 11.73 -10.69 -18.03
C GLN A 144 11.09 -10.63 -19.42
N HIS A 145 11.17 -11.74 -20.16
CA HIS A 145 10.50 -11.88 -21.44
C HIS A 145 9.04 -12.30 -21.23
N LEU A 146 8.10 -11.53 -21.80
CA LEU A 146 6.68 -11.85 -21.79
C LEU A 146 6.31 -12.66 -23.02
N ASN A 147 5.58 -13.76 -22.81
CA ASN A 147 5.05 -14.57 -23.90
C ASN A 147 3.91 -13.84 -24.64
N TRP A 148 3.65 -14.20 -25.90
CA TRP A 148 2.57 -13.61 -26.69
C TRP A 148 1.19 -13.77 -26.03
N ILE A 149 0.94 -14.87 -25.33
CA ILE A 149 -0.30 -15.08 -24.58
C ILE A 149 -0.40 -14.09 -23.40
N GLN A 150 0.72 -13.80 -22.73
CA GLN A 150 0.76 -12.79 -21.68
C GLN A 150 0.49 -11.39 -22.25
N TRP A 151 1.04 -11.05 -23.42
CA TRP A 151 0.70 -9.82 -24.13
C TRP A 151 -0.78 -9.72 -24.47
N SER A 152 -1.37 -10.78 -24.99
CA SER A 152 -2.81 -10.82 -25.29
C SER A 152 -3.65 -10.61 -24.03
N SER A 153 -3.29 -11.23 -22.89
CA SER A 153 -4.02 -11.03 -21.63
C SER A 153 -3.95 -9.58 -21.11
N LEU A 154 -2.79 -8.92 -21.26
CA LEU A 154 -2.63 -7.51 -20.88
C LEU A 154 -3.39 -6.57 -21.82
N LEU A 155 -3.46 -6.89 -23.12
CA LEU A 155 -4.25 -6.14 -24.09
C LEU A 155 -5.75 -6.27 -23.81
N ILE A 156 -6.23 -7.47 -23.51
CA ILE A 156 -7.63 -7.69 -23.10
C ILE A 156 -7.97 -6.85 -21.87
N LEU A 157 -7.10 -6.88 -20.85
CA LEU A 157 -7.27 -6.08 -19.65
C LEU A 157 -7.29 -4.57 -19.96
N PHE A 158 -6.40 -4.11 -20.84
CA PHE A 158 -6.37 -2.70 -21.27
C PHE A 158 -7.67 -2.29 -21.96
N PHE A 159 -8.14 -3.08 -22.93
CA PHE A 159 -9.39 -2.79 -23.64
C PHE A 159 -10.60 -2.86 -22.71
N SER A 160 -10.61 -3.75 -21.72
CA SER A 160 -11.67 -3.80 -20.69
C SER A 160 -11.78 -2.49 -19.92
N ILE A 161 -10.66 -1.96 -19.41
CA ILE A 161 -10.64 -0.70 -18.64
C ILE A 161 -10.99 0.49 -19.54
N VAL A 162 -10.49 0.52 -20.78
CA VAL A 162 -10.79 1.60 -21.74
C VAL A 162 -12.26 1.59 -22.15
N ALA A 163 -12.84 0.41 -22.37
CA ALA A 163 -14.27 0.27 -22.67
C ALA A 163 -15.14 0.83 -21.55
N LEU A 164 -14.81 0.53 -20.29
CA LEU A 164 -15.48 1.10 -19.12
C LEU A 164 -15.44 2.64 -19.13
N THR A 165 -14.25 3.20 -19.39
CA THR A 165 -14.04 4.66 -19.44
C THR A 165 -14.85 5.31 -20.56
N ALA A 166 -15.03 4.61 -21.68
CA ALA A 166 -15.80 5.09 -22.83
C ALA A 166 -17.32 4.93 -22.63
N GLY A 167 -17.76 3.96 -21.82
CA GLY A 167 -19.15 3.64 -21.49
C GLY A 167 -19.78 4.55 -20.44
N THR A 168 -18.98 5.29 -19.65
CA THR A 168 -19.45 6.31 -18.68
C THR A 168 -20.03 7.57 -19.33
N LYS A 169 -20.77 7.44 -20.44
CA LYS A 169 -21.36 8.53 -21.23
C LYS A 169 -22.68 9.10 -20.68
N THR A 170 -23.23 8.59 -19.57
CA THR A 170 -24.63 8.90 -19.21
C THR A 170 -24.93 9.04 -17.72
N SER A 171 -23.95 9.10 -16.82
CA SER A 171 -24.21 9.25 -15.36
C SER A 171 -23.28 10.21 -14.64
N GLN A 172 -22.81 11.24 -15.34
CA GLN A 172 -22.07 12.37 -14.76
C GLN A 172 -22.97 13.31 -13.91
N HIS A 173 -24.14 12.83 -13.48
CA HIS A 173 -25.02 13.44 -12.47
C HIS A 173 -25.08 12.65 -11.16
N ASN A 174 -24.37 11.53 -11.04
CA ASN A 174 -24.12 10.89 -9.75
C ASN A 174 -22.85 11.49 -9.16
N LEU A 175 -22.97 12.76 -8.74
CA LEU A 175 -22.11 13.34 -7.70
C LEU A 175 -21.91 12.28 -6.63
N ALA A 176 -20.66 12.10 -6.13
CA ALA A 176 -20.33 11.17 -5.07
C ALA A 176 -21.49 11.13 -4.06
N GLY A 177 -22.23 10.01 -4.03
CA GLY A 177 -23.46 9.91 -3.25
C GLY A 177 -23.16 10.33 -1.82
N HIS A 178 -24.05 11.13 -1.24
CA HIS A 178 -23.93 11.63 0.13
C HIS A 178 -23.56 10.45 1.04
N GLY A 179 -22.31 10.42 1.48
CA GLY A 179 -21.87 9.48 2.50
C GLY A 179 -22.71 9.70 3.75
N PHE A 180 -22.94 8.61 4.48
CA PHE A 180 -23.64 8.59 5.77
C PHE A 180 -23.36 9.85 6.61
N HIS A 181 -24.40 10.65 6.89
CA HIS A 181 -24.27 11.94 7.58
C HIS A 181 -23.76 11.73 9.01
N HIS A 182 -22.55 12.21 9.30
CA HIS A 182 -21.90 12.12 10.61
C HIS A 182 -21.90 13.45 11.40
N ASP A 183 -22.95 14.26 11.25
CA ASP A 183 -23.12 15.48 12.06
C ASP A 183 -23.23 15.20 13.57
N ALA A 184 -23.41 13.93 13.97
CA ALA A 184 -23.70 13.56 15.34
C ALA A 184 -22.47 13.29 16.24
N PHE A 185 -21.23 13.24 15.73
CA PHE A 185 -20.11 12.73 16.56
C PHE A 185 -18.91 13.63 16.80
N PHE A 186 -18.61 14.68 16.02
CA PHE A 186 -17.40 15.48 16.27
C PHE A 186 -17.58 16.96 15.95
N SER A 187 -17.67 17.80 16.99
CA SER A 187 -17.29 19.21 16.84
C SER A 187 -15.78 19.27 16.59
N PRO A 188 -15.31 20.08 15.62
CA PRO A 188 -13.89 20.38 15.50
C PRO A 188 -13.38 20.90 16.86
N SER A 189 -12.24 20.38 17.32
CA SER A 189 -11.57 20.91 18.50
C SER A 189 -11.41 22.42 18.34
N ASN A 190 -12.08 23.20 19.20
CA ASN A 190 -12.24 24.66 19.14
C ASN A 190 -10.94 25.47 19.36
N SER A 191 -9.78 24.99 18.89
CA SER A 191 -8.48 25.65 19.09
C SER A 191 -7.94 26.36 17.87
N CYS A 192 -8.66 26.39 16.74
CA CYS A 192 -8.22 27.15 15.57
C CYS A 192 -8.53 28.62 15.80
N LEU A 193 -7.49 29.41 16.09
CA LEU A 193 -7.58 30.85 16.03
C LEU A 193 -8.00 31.20 14.60
N HIS A 194 -9.24 31.70 14.44
CA HIS A 194 -9.79 32.13 13.17
C HIS A 194 -8.73 32.85 12.35
N PHE A 195 -8.29 32.24 11.24
CA PHE A 195 -7.61 32.96 10.18
C PHE A 195 -8.65 33.82 9.46
N ARG A 196 -9.18 34.84 10.17
CA ARG A 196 -9.78 35.97 9.49
C ARG A 196 -8.61 36.79 9.00
N SER A 197 -8.18 36.52 7.77
CA SER A 197 -7.30 37.43 7.06
C SER A 197 -7.90 38.83 7.21
N GLU A 198 -7.17 39.75 7.83
CA GLU A 198 -7.38 41.16 7.59
C GLU A 198 -7.17 41.36 6.08
N CYS A 199 -8.25 41.24 5.31
CA CYS A 199 -8.34 41.77 3.96
C CYS A 199 -8.96 43.17 4.11
N PRO A 200 -8.17 44.26 4.09
CA PRO A 200 -8.71 45.60 3.94
C PRO A 200 -9.12 45.76 2.46
N GLY A 201 -10.28 45.23 2.10
CA GLY A 201 -10.78 45.33 0.72
C GLY A 201 -11.83 44.26 0.42
N LYS A 202 -13.01 44.72 0.01
CA LYS A 202 -14.09 43.87 -0.50
C LYS A 202 -13.57 43.13 -1.74
N ASN A 203 -13.47 41.81 -1.65
CA ASN A 203 -13.21 40.79 -2.68
C ASN A 203 -11.99 39.92 -2.33
N CYS A 204 -12.12 39.05 -1.34
CA CYS A 204 -11.19 37.95 -1.10
C CYS A 204 -11.98 36.63 -1.23
N THR A 205 -11.81 35.92 -2.34
CA THR A 205 -12.13 34.49 -2.44
C THR A 205 -11.07 33.74 -1.64
N ALA A 206 -11.49 32.83 -0.76
CA ALA A 206 -10.57 31.94 -0.06
C ALA A 206 -9.75 31.19 -1.13
N LYS A 207 -8.41 31.27 -1.05
CA LYS A 207 -7.55 30.41 -1.85
C LYS A 207 -7.68 28.99 -1.32
N GLU A 208 -8.67 28.29 -1.85
CA GLU A 208 -8.75 26.84 -1.89
C GLU A 208 -7.42 26.27 -2.38
N TRP A 209 -7.01 25.16 -1.79
CA TRP A 209 -5.99 24.28 -2.36
C TRP A 209 -6.59 23.60 -3.60
N THR A 210 -6.77 24.38 -4.67
CA THR A 210 -6.73 23.82 -6.00
C THR A 210 -5.26 23.49 -6.30
N PHE A 211 -5.00 22.38 -6.99
CA PHE A 211 -3.75 22.28 -7.76
C PHE A 211 -3.52 23.64 -8.43
N PRO A 212 -2.29 24.17 -8.52
CA PRO A 212 -2.09 25.38 -9.29
C PRO A 212 -2.81 25.18 -10.61
N GLU A 213 -3.83 26.00 -10.87
CA GLU A 213 -4.29 26.26 -12.23
C GLU A 213 -3.14 26.98 -12.94
N ASP A 214 -2.00 26.31 -13.04
CA ASP A 214 -1.07 26.52 -14.11
C ASP A 214 -1.93 26.31 -15.33
N LYS A 215 -2.27 27.43 -15.99
CA LYS A 215 -2.92 27.49 -17.29
C LYS A 215 -2.41 26.32 -18.12
N TRP A 216 -3.16 25.24 -18.11
CA TRP A 216 -2.77 24.05 -18.82
C TRP A 216 -2.83 24.45 -20.29
N ASN A 217 -1.67 24.50 -20.95
CA ASN A 217 -1.55 25.02 -22.30
C ASN A 217 -2.68 24.48 -23.18
N ASN A 218 -3.30 25.35 -23.97
CA ASN A 218 -4.52 25.04 -24.75
C ASN A 218 -4.43 23.73 -25.54
N THR A 219 -3.22 23.29 -25.92
CA THR A 219 -2.94 22.03 -26.62
C THR A 219 -3.18 20.81 -25.75
N THR A 220 -2.65 20.80 -24.52
CA THR A 220 -2.72 19.65 -23.65
C THR A 220 -4.10 19.59 -22.99
N ALA A 221 -4.82 20.71 -22.86
CA ALA A 221 -6.24 20.72 -22.47
C ALA A 221 -7.09 20.09 -23.56
N ARG A 222 -6.77 20.37 -24.84
CA ARG A 222 -7.46 19.82 -26.02
C ARG A 222 -7.38 18.30 -26.11
N VAL A 223 -6.21 17.73 -25.77
CA VAL A 223 -6.02 16.27 -25.76
C VAL A 223 -6.91 15.60 -24.71
N PHE A 224 -7.04 16.16 -23.50
CA PHE A 224 -7.92 15.59 -22.47
C PHE A 224 -9.40 15.83 -22.74
N THR A 225 -9.77 16.95 -23.37
CA THR A 225 -11.16 17.17 -23.81
C THR A 225 -11.58 16.18 -24.90
N HIS A 226 -10.65 15.72 -25.75
CA HIS A 226 -10.92 14.67 -26.73
C HIS A 226 -11.10 13.28 -26.10
N ILE A 227 -10.48 13.00 -24.95
CA ILE A 227 -10.57 11.71 -24.24
C ILE A 227 -11.56 11.77 -23.04
N ARG A 228 -12.21 12.91 -22.75
CA ARG A 228 -13.18 13.09 -21.63
C ARG A 228 -12.69 12.56 -20.26
N LEU A 229 -11.38 12.62 -19.99
CA LEU A 229 -10.81 12.19 -18.70
C LEU A 229 -10.82 13.35 -17.71
N GLY A 230 -11.57 13.21 -16.61
CA GLY A 230 -11.53 14.13 -15.48
C GLY A 230 -10.23 14.01 -14.67
N LEU A 231 -9.91 15.01 -13.84
CA LEU A 231 -8.69 15.06 -13.02
C LEU A 231 -8.49 13.79 -12.17
N GLY A 232 -9.54 13.25 -11.57
CA GLY A 232 -9.48 11.99 -10.81
C GLY A 232 -9.01 10.78 -11.63
N HIS A 233 -9.37 10.70 -12.91
CA HIS A 233 -8.93 9.63 -13.81
C HIS A 233 -7.44 9.75 -14.16
N ILE A 234 -6.94 10.98 -14.28
CA ILE A 234 -5.50 11.21 -14.51
C ILE A 234 -4.71 10.84 -13.25
N LEU A 235 -5.20 11.26 -12.08
CA LEU A 235 -4.56 10.97 -10.80
C LEU A 235 -4.48 9.46 -10.52
N ILE A 236 -5.54 8.69 -10.77
CA ILE A 236 -5.49 7.22 -10.57
C ILE A 236 -4.52 6.53 -11.54
N ILE A 237 -4.40 6.99 -12.80
CA ILE A 237 -3.43 6.43 -13.75
C ILE A 237 -2.00 6.71 -13.27
N VAL A 238 -1.72 7.95 -12.85
CA VAL A 238 -0.41 8.32 -12.28
C VAL A 238 -0.12 7.50 -11.02
N GLN A 239 -1.11 7.37 -10.14
CA GLN A 239 -1.01 6.55 -8.93
C GLN A 239 -0.66 5.09 -9.26
N CYS A 240 -1.30 4.49 -10.26
CA CYS A 240 -1.02 3.11 -10.68
C CYS A 240 0.46 2.93 -11.08
N PHE A 241 1.03 3.87 -11.82
CA PHE A 241 2.46 3.80 -12.18
C PHE A 241 3.36 3.92 -10.96
N ILE A 242 3.07 4.85 -10.06
CA ILE A 242 3.85 5.08 -8.84
C ILE A 242 3.78 3.86 -7.91
N SER A 243 2.58 3.33 -7.66
CA SER A 243 2.36 2.17 -6.79
C SER A 243 3.03 0.91 -7.34
N SER A 244 2.90 0.64 -8.64
CA SER A 244 3.59 -0.48 -9.30
C SER A 244 5.11 -0.36 -9.20
N MET A 245 5.66 0.85 -9.40
CA MET A 245 7.09 1.10 -9.27
C MET A 245 7.57 0.94 -7.83
N ALA A 246 6.80 1.42 -6.85
CA ALA A 246 7.08 1.28 -5.43
C ALA A 246 7.18 -0.20 -5.04
N ASN A 247 6.19 -1.01 -5.41
CA ASN A 247 6.12 -2.43 -5.08
C ASN A 247 7.26 -3.23 -5.72
N ILE A 248 7.57 -3.00 -7.00
CA ILE A 248 8.66 -3.70 -7.69
C ILE A 248 10.02 -3.33 -7.08
N TYR A 249 10.26 -2.05 -6.80
CA TYR A 249 11.51 -1.61 -6.19
C TYR A 249 11.65 -2.15 -4.75
N ASN A 250 10.57 -2.10 -3.98
CA ASN A 250 10.54 -2.60 -2.60
C ASN A 250 10.77 -4.12 -2.55
N GLU A 251 10.11 -4.89 -3.42
CA GLU A 251 10.36 -6.33 -3.54
C GLU A 251 11.83 -6.62 -3.90
N LYS A 252 12.39 -5.86 -4.84
CA LYS A 252 13.78 -6.03 -5.27
C LYS A 252 14.77 -5.77 -4.13
N ILE A 253 14.59 -4.69 -3.36
CA ILE A 253 15.50 -4.34 -2.26
C ILE A 253 15.34 -5.28 -1.05
N LEU A 254 14.10 -5.68 -0.72
CA LEU A 254 13.81 -6.64 0.35
C LEU A 254 14.43 -8.03 0.07
N LYS A 255 14.55 -8.41 -1.20
CA LYS A 255 15.08 -9.72 -1.63
C LYS A 255 16.54 -9.66 -2.11
N GLU A 256 17.22 -8.52 -1.99
CA GLU A 256 18.62 -8.38 -2.43
C GLU A 256 19.59 -9.16 -1.50
N ARG A 257 20.57 -9.88 -2.07
CA ARG A 257 21.48 -10.82 -1.36
C ARG A 257 22.15 -10.24 -0.12
N ASN A 258 22.49 -8.95 -0.15
CA ASN A 258 23.20 -8.27 0.94
C ASN A 258 22.30 -7.92 2.13
N HIS A 259 20.97 -7.96 1.96
CA HIS A 259 19.97 -7.61 2.97
C HIS A 259 19.18 -8.83 3.45
N LEU A 260 19.50 -10.04 2.99
CA LEU A 260 18.82 -11.27 3.45
C LEU A 260 19.14 -11.64 4.90
N THR A 261 20.27 -11.19 5.43
CA THR A 261 20.69 -11.43 6.82
C THR A 261 20.14 -10.40 7.82
N GLU A 262 19.54 -9.31 7.33
CA GLU A 262 18.90 -8.30 8.19
C GLU A 262 17.43 -8.67 8.42
N SER A 263 16.92 -8.51 9.64
CA SER A 263 15.50 -8.76 9.91
C SER A 263 14.61 -7.86 9.05
N ILE A 264 13.42 -8.36 8.69
CA ILE A 264 12.43 -7.60 7.91
C ILE A 264 12.06 -6.29 8.61
N PHE A 265 12.00 -6.30 9.94
CA PHE A 265 11.63 -5.13 10.74
C PHE A 265 12.73 -4.04 10.70
N ILE A 266 14.02 -4.42 10.66
CA ILE A 266 15.11 -3.47 10.44
C ILE A 266 15.03 -2.88 9.04
N GLN A 267 14.82 -3.70 8.01
CA GLN A 267 14.67 -3.24 6.63
C GLN A 267 13.51 -2.24 6.49
N ASN A 268 12.34 -2.59 7.02
CA ASN A 268 11.16 -1.73 7.02
C ASN A 268 11.35 -0.46 7.86
N SER A 269 12.11 -0.51 8.96
CA SER A 269 12.41 0.70 9.75
C SER A 269 13.16 1.76 8.92
N LYS A 270 14.08 1.34 8.04
CA LYS A 270 14.80 2.23 7.11
C LYS A 270 13.82 2.86 6.12
N LEU A 271 12.90 2.06 5.57
CA LEU A 271 11.85 2.53 4.66
C LEU A 271 10.94 3.57 5.33
N TYR A 272 10.40 3.26 6.51
CA TYR A 272 9.45 4.12 7.22
C TYR A 272 10.11 5.40 7.75
N PHE A 273 11.40 5.36 8.12
CA PHE A 273 12.16 6.57 8.44
C PHE A 273 12.12 7.58 7.29
N PHE A 274 12.42 7.15 6.06
CA PHE A 274 12.32 8.03 4.89
C PHE A 274 10.86 8.44 4.59
N GLY A 275 9.89 7.57 4.86
CA GLY A 275 8.47 7.89 4.77
C GLY A 275 8.06 9.07 5.66
N ILE A 276 8.50 9.07 6.93
CA ILE A 276 8.29 10.19 7.86
C ILE A 276 9.01 11.44 7.34
N LEU A 277 10.26 11.29 6.85
CA LEU A 277 11.04 12.40 6.33
C LEU A 277 10.33 13.12 5.16
N PHE A 278 9.84 12.38 4.16
CA PHE A 278 9.18 12.98 2.99
C PHE A 278 7.83 13.60 3.31
N ASN A 279 7.01 12.96 4.15
CA ASN A 279 5.75 13.56 4.58
C ASN A 279 6.00 14.80 5.46
N GLY A 280 6.99 14.75 6.36
CA GLY A 280 7.40 15.89 7.19
C GLY A 280 7.94 17.05 6.34
N LEU A 281 8.73 16.74 5.30
CA LEU A 281 9.22 17.74 4.35
C LEU A 281 8.05 18.42 3.60
N THR A 282 7.03 17.65 3.22
CA THR A 282 5.83 18.19 2.57
C THR A 282 5.07 19.17 3.47
N LEU A 283 4.96 18.85 4.76
CA LEU A 283 4.39 19.77 5.76
C LEU A 283 5.26 21.01 5.99
N GLY A 284 6.58 20.86 5.98
CA GLY A 284 7.52 21.95 6.24
C GLY A 284 7.70 22.93 5.08
N LEU A 285 7.71 22.43 3.84
CA LEU A 285 7.93 23.23 2.63
C LEU A 285 6.69 23.99 2.17
N GLN A 286 5.49 23.47 2.44
CA GLN A 286 4.24 24.12 2.04
C GLN A 286 3.82 25.17 3.08
N ASN A 287 3.97 26.45 2.73
CA ASN A 287 3.63 27.58 3.59
C ASN A 287 2.17 27.54 4.11
N SER A 288 1.23 27.07 3.28
CA SER A 288 -0.18 26.91 3.66
C SER A 288 -0.34 25.92 4.81
N ASN A 289 0.22 24.70 4.67
CA ASN A 289 0.15 23.65 5.69
C ASN A 289 0.86 24.09 6.98
N ARG A 290 2.03 24.74 6.85
CA ARG A 290 2.80 25.23 8.00
C ARG A 290 2.00 26.28 8.79
N ASN A 291 1.31 27.19 8.12
CA ASN A 291 0.49 28.20 8.78
C ASN A 291 -0.74 27.57 9.45
N GLN A 292 -1.38 26.61 8.79
CA GLN A 292 -2.51 25.87 9.37
C GLN A 292 -2.10 25.11 10.65
N ILE A 293 -0.99 24.38 10.62
CA ILE A 293 -0.49 23.63 11.79
C ILE A 293 -0.11 24.57 12.93
N LYS A 294 0.51 25.72 12.63
CA LYS A 294 0.87 26.70 13.66
C LYS A 294 -0.34 27.32 14.35
N ASN A 295 -1.40 27.60 13.59
CA ASN A 295 -2.55 28.34 14.10
C ASN A 295 -3.65 27.44 14.67
N CYS A 296 -3.80 26.22 14.14
CA CYS A 296 -4.90 25.32 14.46
C CYS A 296 -4.45 23.98 15.05
N GLY A 297 -3.14 23.69 15.00
CA GLY A 297 -2.54 22.48 15.55
C GLY A 297 -2.40 21.35 14.52
N PHE A 298 -1.60 20.35 14.87
CA PHE A 298 -1.30 19.21 13.99
C PHE A 298 -2.53 18.31 13.73
N PHE A 299 -3.40 18.14 14.72
CA PHE A 299 -4.58 17.28 14.63
C PHE A 299 -5.88 18.04 14.33
N TYR A 300 -5.78 19.23 13.76
CA TYR A 300 -6.96 19.99 13.37
C TYR A 300 -7.77 19.27 12.27
N GLY A 301 -9.11 19.28 12.41
CA GLY A 301 -10.03 18.67 11.44
C GLY A 301 -10.09 17.14 11.45
N HIS A 302 -9.34 16.47 12.34
CA HIS A 302 -9.38 15.01 12.45
C HIS A 302 -10.68 14.52 13.09
N ASN A 303 -11.38 13.62 12.39
CA ASN A 303 -12.52 12.86 12.90
C ASN A 303 -12.12 11.42 13.30
N VAL A 304 -13.02 10.66 13.93
CA VAL A 304 -12.71 9.28 14.34
C VAL A 304 -12.34 8.36 13.17
N PHE A 305 -12.91 8.57 11.98
CA PHE A 305 -12.52 7.81 10.80
C PHE A 305 -11.07 8.09 10.39
N SER A 306 -10.63 9.35 10.43
CA SER A 306 -9.24 9.73 10.15
C SER A 306 -8.27 9.16 11.19
N VAL A 307 -8.69 9.03 12.45
CA VAL A 307 -7.88 8.42 13.52
C VAL A 307 -7.79 6.90 13.34
N ALA A 308 -8.92 6.23 13.06
CA ALA A 308 -8.93 4.82 12.74
C ALA A 308 -8.08 4.52 11.49
N LEU A 309 -8.14 5.40 10.49
CA LEU A 309 -7.38 5.31 9.26
C LEU A 309 -5.86 5.30 9.49
N ILE A 310 -5.34 6.01 10.50
CA ILE A 310 -3.92 5.96 10.87
C ILE A 310 -3.48 4.52 11.17
N PHE A 311 -4.23 3.82 12.02
CA PHE A 311 -3.91 2.46 12.43
C PHE A 311 -4.13 1.46 11.29
N VAL A 312 -5.26 1.54 10.59
CA VAL A 312 -5.56 0.63 9.47
C VAL A 312 -4.51 0.78 8.37
N THR A 313 -4.10 2.01 8.05
CA THR A 313 -3.03 2.29 7.06
C THR A 313 -1.69 1.73 7.53
N ALA A 314 -1.36 1.85 8.82
CA ALA A 314 -0.14 1.30 9.38
C ALA A 314 -0.10 -0.24 9.28
N PHE A 315 -1.15 -0.92 9.74
CA PHE A 315 -1.24 -2.39 9.69
C PHE A 315 -1.30 -2.91 8.25
N GLN A 316 -2.01 -2.22 7.36
CA GLN A 316 -2.05 -2.58 5.94
C GLN A 316 -0.66 -2.50 5.32
N GLY A 317 0.11 -1.45 5.60
CA GLY A 317 1.49 -1.30 5.12
C GLY A 317 2.44 -2.37 5.66
N LEU A 318 2.30 -2.78 6.92
CA LEU A 318 3.05 -3.91 7.48
C LEU A 318 2.68 -5.21 6.76
N SER A 319 1.39 -5.48 6.56
CA SER A 319 0.91 -6.66 5.84
C SER A 319 1.46 -6.72 4.41
N VAL A 320 1.52 -5.59 3.69
CA VAL A 320 2.14 -5.51 2.36
C VAL A 320 3.62 -5.92 2.42
N ALA A 321 4.37 -5.41 3.41
CA ALA A 321 5.78 -5.76 3.53
C ALA A 321 6.00 -7.26 3.78
N PHE A 322 5.15 -7.90 4.59
CA PHE A 322 5.17 -9.35 4.78
C PHE A 322 4.86 -10.11 3.48
N ILE A 323 3.84 -9.69 2.72
CA ILE A 323 3.50 -10.30 1.43
C ILE A 323 4.67 -10.17 0.45
N LEU A 324 5.25 -8.98 0.29
CA LEU A 324 6.35 -8.78 -0.64
C LEU A 324 7.62 -9.56 -0.23
N LYS A 325 7.88 -9.74 1.06
CA LYS A 325 9.04 -10.51 1.54
C LYS A 325 8.86 -12.02 1.36
N PHE A 326 7.75 -12.58 1.84
CA PHE A 326 7.56 -14.03 1.99
C PHE A 326 6.77 -14.66 0.84
N LEU A 327 5.99 -13.88 0.10
CA LEU A 327 5.26 -14.30 -1.08
C LEU A 327 5.85 -13.57 -2.29
N ASP A 328 4.99 -13.12 -3.19
CA ASP A 328 5.36 -12.37 -4.38
C ASP A 328 4.37 -11.22 -4.62
N ASN A 329 4.78 -10.28 -5.47
CA ASN A 329 3.92 -9.18 -5.91
C ASN A 329 2.68 -9.68 -6.66
N MET A 330 2.72 -10.88 -7.25
CA MET A 330 1.57 -11.49 -7.92
C MET A 330 0.46 -11.85 -6.93
N PHE A 331 0.79 -12.40 -5.77
CA PHE A 331 -0.15 -12.66 -4.69
C PHE A 331 -0.79 -11.36 -4.19
N HIS A 332 0.01 -10.30 -4.01
CA HIS A 332 -0.49 -8.98 -3.65
C HIS A 332 -1.55 -8.47 -4.65
N VAL A 333 -1.25 -8.58 -5.96
CA VAL A 333 -2.18 -8.20 -7.04
C VAL A 333 -3.48 -9.03 -7.00
N LEU A 334 -3.39 -10.33 -6.74
CA LEU A 334 -4.57 -11.19 -6.63
C LEU A 334 -5.46 -10.80 -5.43
N MET A 335 -4.86 -10.53 -4.27
CA MET A 335 -5.61 -10.07 -3.09
C MET A 335 -6.24 -8.69 -3.30
N ALA A 336 -5.58 -7.81 -4.07
CA ALA A 336 -6.16 -6.54 -4.48
C ALA A 336 -7.41 -6.72 -5.33
N GLN A 337 -7.48 -7.73 -6.22
CA GLN A 337 -8.69 -8.01 -7.00
C GLN A 337 -9.86 -8.47 -6.15
N VAL A 338 -9.61 -9.32 -5.15
CA VAL A 338 -10.64 -9.71 -4.19
C VAL A 338 -11.15 -8.48 -3.42
N THR A 339 -10.24 -7.57 -3.06
CA THR A 339 -10.61 -6.27 -2.46
C THR A 339 -11.48 -5.44 -3.39
N THR A 340 -11.17 -5.36 -4.69
CA THR A 340 -11.97 -4.66 -5.70
C THR A 340 -13.40 -5.18 -5.75
N VAL A 341 -13.59 -6.51 -5.73
CA VAL A 341 -14.93 -7.12 -5.71
C VAL A 341 -15.69 -6.72 -4.44
N ILE A 342 -15.04 -6.77 -3.27
CA ILE A 342 -15.65 -6.40 -1.99
C ILE A 342 -16.02 -4.92 -1.97
N ILE A 343 -15.13 -4.02 -2.38
CA ILE A 343 -15.39 -2.57 -2.40
C ILE A 343 -16.49 -2.22 -3.39
N THR A 344 -16.55 -2.87 -4.55
CA THR A 344 -17.66 -2.73 -5.48
C THR A 344 -18.98 -3.16 -4.84
N ALA A 345 -19.03 -4.32 -4.19
CA ALA A 345 -20.25 -4.79 -3.52
C ALA A 345 -20.68 -3.83 -2.40
N VAL A 346 -19.75 -3.39 -1.56
CA VAL A 346 -20.04 -2.39 -0.51
C VAL A 346 -20.48 -1.05 -1.12
N SER A 347 -19.90 -0.64 -2.25
CA SER A 347 -20.30 0.59 -2.94
C SER A 347 -21.74 0.54 -3.45
N VAL A 348 -22.17 -0.61 -3.97
CA VAL A 348 -23.56 -0.83 -4.40
C VAL A 348 -24.52 -0.78 -3.21
N LEU A 349 -24.14 -1.42 -2.09
CA LEU A 349 -25.02 -1.56 -0.93
C LEU A 349 -25.08 -0.32 -0.04
N VAL A 350 -23.98 0.43 0.07
CA VAL A 350 -23.83 1.51 1.07
C VAL A 350 -23.77 2.90 0.47
N PHE A 351 -23.25 3.03 -0.76
CA PHE A 351 -23.08 4.34 -1.43
C PHE A 351 -24.10 4.55 -2.56
N ASP A 352 -25.15 3.72 -2.62
CA ASP A 352 -26.17 3.70 -3.68
C ASP A 352 -25.57 3.71 -5.10
N PHE A 353 -24.39 3.10 -5.26
CA PHE A 353 -23.72 3.04 -6.55
C PHE A 353 -24.52 2.13 -7.49
N ARG A 354 -24.91 2.67 -8.65
CA ARG A 354 -25.63 1.94 -9.69
C ARG A 354 -24.69 1.55 -10.83
N PRO A 355 -23.96 0.42 -10.71
CA PRO A 355 -23.05 -0.05 -11.75
C PRO A 355 -23.80 -0.37 -13.04
N SER A 356 -23.22 0.00 -14.18
CA SER A 356 -23.67 -0.49 -15.49
C SER A 356 -23.35 -1.97 -15.64
N LEU A 357 -23.99 -2.64 -16.61
CA LEU A 357 -23.64 -4.02 -16.96
C LEU A 357 -22.17 -4.16 -17.38
N GLU A 358 -21.63 -3.14 -18.06
CA GLU A 358 -20.21 -3.06 -18.44
C GLU A 358 -19.29 -3.04 -17.21
N PHE A 359 -19.69 -2.33 -16.16
CA PHE A 359 -18.96 -2.29 -14.88
C PHE A 359 -18.96 -3.65 -14.18
N PHE A 360 -20.06 -4.39 -14.21
CA PHE A 360 -20.11 -5.74 -13.61
C PHE A 360 -19.27 -6.78 -14.36
N LEU A 361 -19.18 -6.67 -15.69
CA LEU A 361 -18.40 -7.58 -16.52
C LEU A 361 -16.88 -7.40 -16.36
N GLU A 362 -16.44 -6.29 -15.77
CA GLU A 362 -15.03 -6.00 -15.62
C GLU A 362 -14.35 -6.89 -14.58
N ALA A 363 -14.91 -7.05 -13.38
CA ALA A 363 -14.26 -7.87 -12.34
C ALA A 363 -13.97 -9.32 -12.81
N PRO A 364 -14.91 -10.04 -13.45
CA PRO A 364 -14.62 -11.33 -14.07
C PRO A 364 -13.56 -11.26 -15.17
N SER A 365 -13.59 -10.21 -16.00
CA SER A 365 -12.63 -10.02 -17.10
C SER A 365 -11.20 -9.80 -16.58
N VAL A 366 -11.04 -9.02 -15.51
CA VAL A 366 -9.75 -8.76 -14.87
C VAL A 366 -9.21 -10.03 -14.21
N LEU A 367 -10.05 -10.77 -13.48
CA LEU A 367 -9.67 -12.05 -12.88
C LEU A 367 -9.25 -13.08 -13.94
N LEU A 368 -9.99 -13.15 -15.05
CA LEU A 368 -9.66 -14.02 -16.17
C LEU A 368 -8.31 -13.62 -16.82
N ALA A 369 -8.06 -12.33 -17.03
CA ALA A 369 -6.80 -11.85 -17.58
C ALA A 369 -5.61 -12.21 -16.69
N ILE A 370 -5.73 -12.04 -15.37
CA ILE A 370 -4.70 -12.44 -14.41
C ILE A 370 -4.48 -13.95 -14.44
N PHE A 371 -5.56 -14.73 -14.47
CA PHE A 371 -5.49 -16.19 -14.55
C PHE A 371 -4.73 -16.64 -15.81
N ILE A 372 -5.09 -16.10 -16.98
CA ILE A 372 -4.41 -16.40 -18.25
C ILE A 372 -2.93 -15.99 -18.18
N TYR A 373 -2.64 -14.79 -17.67
CA TYR A 373 -1.26 -14.30 -17.53
C TYR A 373 -0.39 -15.24 -16.69
N ASN A 374 -0.93 -15.70 -15.57
CA ASN A 374 -0.24 -16.59 -14.63
C ASN A 374 -0.11 -18.01 -15.16
N ALA A 375 -1.16 -18.57 -15.76
CA ALA A 375 -1.15 -19.90 -16.35
C ALA A 375 -0.17 -19.98 -17.54
N SER A 376 0.08 -18.86 -18.22
CA SER A 376 0.98 -18.77 -19.38
C SER A 376 2.44 -18.52 -19.02
N LYS A 377 2.77 -18.37 -17.72
CA LYS A 377 4.14 -18.16 -17.27
C LYS A 377 4.92 -19.48 -17.42
N PRO A 378 5.99 -19.53 -18.23
CA PRO A 378 6.73 -20.77 -18.45
C PRO A 378 7.41 -21.27 -17.16
N GLN A 379 7.08 -22.49 -16.73
CA GLN A 379 7.66 -23.16 -15.54
C GLN A 379 9.20 -23.34 -15.62
N SER A 380 9.81 -23.22 -16.80
CA SER A 380 11.23 -23.53 -17.03
C SER A 380 12.22 -22.43 -16.59
N LEU A 381 11.82 -21.16 -16.56
CA LEU A 381 12.67 -20.04 -16.12
C LEU A 381 12.72 -19.88 -14.59
N GLU A 382 11.82 -20.57 -13.89
CA GLU A 382 11.70 -20.52 -12.43
C GLU A 382 12.15 -21.83 -11.76
N CYS A 383 12.43 -22.90 -12.51
CA CYS A 383 12.99 -24.13 -11.94
C CYS A 383 14.52 -24.21 -12.07
N ALA A 384 15.15 -23.82 -13.18
CA ALA A 384 16.61 -23.99 -13.30
C ALA A 384 17.44 -23.04 -12.38
N PRO A 385 17.16 -21.72 -12.30
CA PRO A 385 17.95 -20.82 -11.45
C PRO A 385 17.40 -20.71 -10.01
N ARG A 386 16.14 -21.10 -9.77
CA ARG A 386 15.51 -21.08 -8.43
C ARG A 386 15.75 -22.38 -7.69
N GLN A 387 15.81 -23.54 -8.36
CA GLN A 387 16.07 -24.82 -7.68
C GLN A 387 17.53 -24.95 -7.27
N GLU A 388 18.49 -24.50 -8.08
CA GLU A 388 19.91 -24.42 -7.68
C GLU A 388 20.14 -23.39 -6.57
N ARG A 389 19.52 -22.20 -6.71
CA ARG A 389 19.56 -21.17 -5.67
C ARG A 389 18.84 -21.61 -4.38
N ILE A 390 17.74 -22.35 -4.45
CA ILE A 390 17.05 -22.92 -3.29
C ILE A 390 17.79 -24.14 -2.74
N ARG A 391 18.60 -24.88 -3.51
CA ARG A 391 19.40 -26.00 -2.98
C ARG A 391 20.59 -25.50 -2.15
N ASP A 392 21.32 -24.52 -2.68
CA ASP A 392 22.41 -23.84 -1.96
C ASP A 392 21.86 -23.00 -0.80
N LEU A 393 20.70 -22.37 -0.98
CA LEU A 393 20.03 -21.65 0.09
C LEU A 393 19.45 -22.63 1.11
N SER A 394 18.82 -23.75 0.73
CA SER A 394 18.26 -24.76 1.65
C SER A 394 19.33 -25.42 2.51
N GLY A 395 20.55 -25.62 2.02
CA GLY A 395 21.66 -26.08 2.88
C GLY A 395 21.96 -25.06 3.99
N ASN A 396 22.03 -23.78 3.64
CA ASN A 396 22.35 -22.68 4.56
C ASN A 396 21.12 -22.16 5.37
N LEU A 397 19.90 -22.37 4.88
CA LEU A 397 18.62 -21.99 5.50
C LEU A 397 18.10 -23.13 6.36
N TRP A 398 18.48 -24.40 6.16
CA TRP A 398 18.14 -25.45 7.15
C TRP A 398 18.92 -25.24 8.45
N GLU A 399 20.20 -24.87 8.37
CA GLU A 399 21.01 -24.52 9.54
C GLU A 399 20.54 -23.23 10.23
N ARG A 400 19.81 -22.33 9.55
CA ARG A 400 19.37 -21.04 10.09
C ARG A 400 17.86 -20.92 10.35
N SER A 401 17.01 -21.65 9.63
CA SER A 401 15.58 -21.85 9.89
C SER A 401 15.34 -22.76 11.09
N SER A 402 16.32 -23.60 11.44
CA SER A 402 16.35 -24.25 12.76
C SER A 402 16.45 -23.20 13.88
N GLY A 403 16.98 -22.00 13.61
CA GLY A 403 17.01 -20.86 14.53
C GLY A 403 15.75 -19.99 14.49
N ASP A 404 15.23 -19.63 13.31
CA ASP A 404 14.02 -18.80 13.19
C ASP A 404 12.73 -19.54 13.63
N GLY A 405 12.68 -20.87 13.44
CA GLY A 405 11.62 -21.73 13.99
C GLY A 405 11.66 -21.77 15.52
N GLU A 406 12.86 -21.88 16.10
CA GLU A 406 13.08 -21.72 17.54
C GLU A 406 12.70 -20.31 18.02
N GLU A 407 12.88 -19.28 17.21
CA GLU A 407 12.58 -17.89 17.58
C GLU A 407 11.07 -17.67 17.77
N LEU A 408 10.25 -18.14 16.81
CA LEU A 408 8.78 -18.09 16.86
C LEU A 408 8.20 -19.05 17.93
N GLU A 409 8.82 -20.21 18.13
CA GLU A 409 8.43 -21.21 19.14
C GLU A 409 8.80 -20.76 20.56
N ARG A 410 9.95 -20.08 20.75
CA ARG A 410 10.30 -19.39 22.00
C ARG A 410 9.42 -18.15 22.27
N LEU A 411 8.71 -17.60 21.27
CA LEU A 411 7.76 -16.48 21.49
C LEU A 411 6.38 -16.99 21.92
N THR A 412 6.07 -18.27 21.70
CA THR A 412 4.77 -18.89 22.00
C THR A 412 4.81 -19.86 23.17
N LYS A 413 5.99 -20.31 23.62
CA LYS A 413 6.12 -21.12 24.83
C LYS A 413 5.76 -20.32 26.10
N PRO A 414 4.80 -20.75 26.92
CA PRO A 414 4.58 -20.18 28.25
C PRO A 414 5.81 -20.48 29.12
N LYS A 415 6.24 -19.51 29.94
CA LYS A 415 7.26 -19.73 30.97
C LYS A 415 6.78 -20.84 31.90
N SER A 416 7.35 -22.03 31.78
CA SER A 416 7.35 -23.00 32.86
C SER A 416 8.42 -22.56 33.84
N ASP A 417 8.01 -22.27 35.08
CA ASP A 417 8.91 -22.05 36.20
C ASP A 417 9.83 -23.27 36.34
N GLU A 418 11.12 -23.11 36.04
CA GLU A 418 12.14 -24.05 36.50
C GLU A 418 12.37 -23.77 37.98
N SER A 419 11.77 -24.60 38.82
CA SER A 419 12.15 -24.74 40.22
C SER A 419 13.50 -25.45 40.28
N ASP A 420 14.49 -24.76 40.85
CA ASP A 420 15.77 -25.30 41.25
C ASP A 420 15.58 -26.53 42.16
N GLU A 421 16.03 -27.70 41.72
CA GLU A 421 16.45 -28.78 42.62
C GLU A 421 17.93 -29.06 42.42
N ASP A 422 18.74 -28.32 43.17
CA ASP A 422 20.05 -28.78 43.63
C ASP A 422 19.83 -29.79 44.75
N THR A 423 20.21 -31.06 44.57
CA THR A 423 20.49 -31.95 45.69
C THR A 423 21.52 -33.03 45.31
N PHE A 424 22.73 -32.83 45.86
CA PHE A 424 23.82 -33.76 46.25
C PHE A 424 24.24 -34.93 45.36
#